data_AF-A0A2V8I0T7-F1
#
_entry.id   AF-A0A2V8I0T7-F1
#
_cell.length_a   1.000
_cell.length_b   1.000
_cell.length_c   1.000
_cell.angle_alpha   90.00
_cell.angle_beta   90.00
_cell.angle_gamma   90.00
#
_symmetry.space_group_name_H-M   'P 1'
#
loop_
_entity.id
_entity.type
_entity.pdbx_description
1 polymer ?
#
loop_
_entity_poly.entity_id
_entity_poly.type
_entity_poly.pdbx_seq_one_letter_code
_entity_poly.pdbx_strand_id
1 'polypeptide(L)'
;MSRVSYANTPSTLDQQALRETHHVRLVSSTEEGTGVNALPNGVYGFTYSPALPNAPLFAERRFRSYETHKIAGGEIYVIGFADVETAAAIESTSSERTIQIQPEPDGNSNVLVKLPYSRIRHHRQCAAPNQHGFTVTITPV
;
A
#
# COMPACT_ATOMS: atom_id res chain seq x y z
N MET A 1 -25.23 -11.49 -16.93
CA MET A 1 -23.87 -11.14 -16.48
C MET A 1 -23.84 -11.25 -14.96
N SER A 2 -23.15 -12.24 -14.40
CA SER A 2 -23.05 -12.39 -12.94
C SER A 2 -22.31 -11.19 -12.36
N ARG A 3 -22.98 -10.47 -11.45
CA ARG A 3 -22.39 -9.38 -10.68
C ARG A 3 -21.35 -10.01 -9.76
N VAL A 4 -20.06 -9.84 -10.08
CA VAL A 4 -18.97 -10.26 -9.20
C VAL A 4 -19.14 -9.47 -7.91
N SER A 5 -19.57 -10.16 -6.84
CA SER A 5 -19.58 -9.58 -5.50
C SER A 5 -18.15 -9.62 -4.99
N TYR A 6 -17.43 -8.51 -5.10
CA TYR A 6 -16.14 -8.37 -4.44
C TYR A 6 -16.40 -8.32 -2.93
N ALA A 7 -15.75 -9.21 -2.17
CA ALA A 7 -15.78 -9.12 -0.72
C ALA A 7 -15.07 -7.83 -0.29
N ASN A 8 -15.75 -6.98 0.48
CA ASN A 8 -15.15 -5.82 1.10
C ASN A 8 -14.26 -6.29 2.26
N THR A 9 -12.96 -5.98 2.19
CA THR A 9 -12.03 -6.28 3.28
C THR A 9 -12.13 -5.13 4.30
N PRO A 10 -12.48 -5.38 5.58
CA PRO A 10 -12.51 -4.33 6.59
C PRO A 10 -11.10 -3.80 6.89
N SER A 11 -10.99 -2.52 7.28
CA SER A 11 -9.72 -1.94 7.74
C SER A 11 -9.40 -2.37 9.17
N THR A 12 -8.14 -2.63 9.48
CA THR A 12 -7.70 -2.86 10.87
C THR A 12 -7.75 -1.54 11.66
N LEU A 13 -7.69 -1.62 13.00
CA LEU A 13 -7.60 -0.43 13.87
C LEU A 13 -6.31 0.35 13.59
N ASP A 14 -5.19 -0.35 13.36
CA ASP A 14 -3.91 0.29 13.06
C ASP A 14 -3.95 1.06 11.73
N GLN A 15 -4.64 0.54 10.70
CA GLN A 15 -4.85 1.28 9.45
C GLN A 15 -5.66 2.57 9.68
N GLN A 16 -6.68 2.51 10.53
CA GLN A 16 -7.49 3.69 10.86
C GLN A 16 -6.68 4.75 11.61
N ALA A 17 -5.93 4.35 12.65
CA ALA A 17 -5.04 5.23 13.39
C ALA A 17 -3.94 5.85 12.50
N LEU A 18 -3.43 5.08 11.53
CA LEU A 18 -2.44 5.58 10.60
C LEU A 18 -3.02 6.65 9.65
N ARG A 19 -4.27 6.52 9.21
CA ARG A 19 -4.94 7.55 8.40
C ARG A 19 -5.07 8.86 9.16
N GLU A 20 -5.46 8.80 10.43
CA GLU A 20 -5.54 9.96 11.32
C GLU A 20 -4.17 10.62 11.47
N THR A 21 -3.13 9.81 11.73
CA THR A 21 -1.74 10.26 11.87
C THR A 21 -1.20 10.91 10.59
N HIS A 22 -1.52 10.35 9.41
CA HIS A 22 -1.11 10.90 8.11
C HIS A 22 -1.99 12.07 7.65
N HIS A 23 -3.07 12.40 8.39
CA HIS A 23 -4.06 13.40 8.04
C HIS A 23 -4.63 13.22 6.61
N VAL A 24 -4.95 11.98 6.25
CA VAL A 24 -5.47 11.64 4.92
C VAL A 24 -6.98 11.40 4.93
N ARG A 25 -7.68 11.87 3.90
CA ARG A 25 -9.09 11.53 3.63
C ARG A 25 -9.20 10.52 2.49
N LEU A 26 -10.31 9.78 2.44
CA LEU A 26 -10.55 8.87 1.32
C LEU A 26 -10.68 9.67 0.01
N VAL A 27 -10.22 9.09 -1.11
CA VAL A 27 -10.52 9.61 -2.44
C VAL A 27 -12.04 9.67 -2.66
N SER A 28 -12.50 10.75 -3.26
CA SER A 28 -13.90 10.95 -3.64
C SER A 28 -14.23 10.22 -4.95
N SER A 29 -15.52 10.08 -5.26
CA SER A 29 -15.98 9.44 -6.49
C SER A 29 -15.45 10.11 -7.77
N THR A 30 -15.20 11.42 -7.75
CA THR A 30 -14.61 12.16 -8.88
C THR A 30 -13.10 11.98 -9.00
N GLU A 31 -12.45 11.53 -7.92
CA GLU A 31 -11.01 11.28 -7.85
C GLU A 31 -10.67 9.81 -8.15
N GLU A 32 -11.65 8.90 -8.06
CA GLU A 32 -11.44 7.47 -8.33
C GLU A 32 -10.87 7.21 -9.74
N GLY A 33 -9.96 6.25 -9.82
CA GLY A 33 -9.25 5.90 -11.05
C GLY A 33 -8.16 6.90 -11.45
N THR A 34 -8.07 8.06 -10.79
CA THR A 34 -6.99 9.02 -11.02
C THR A 34 -5.70 8.50 -10.40
N GLY A 35 -4.59 8.66 -11.13
CA GLY A 35 -3.27 8.29 -10.65
C GLY A 35 -2.84 9.14 -9.46
N VAL A 36 -2.17 8.53 -8.48
CA VAL A 36 -1.78 9.17 -7.21
C VAL A 36 -1.00 10.48 -7.36
N ASN A 37 -0.22 10.66 -8.44
CA ASN A 37 0.52 11.90 -8.65
C ASN A 37 -0.39 13.08 -9.04
N ALA A 38 -1.49 12.81 -9.72
CA ALA A 38 -2.46 13.82 -10.16
C ALA A 38 -3.53 14.14 -9.10
N LEU A 39 -3.62 13.35 -8.03
CA LEU A 39 -4.52 13.59 -6.91
C LEU A 39 -4.04 14.75 -6.01
N PRO A 40 -4.94 15.44 -5.29
CA PRO A 40 -4.54 16.39 -4.27
C PRO A 40 -3.78 15.71 -3.12
N ASN A 41 -3.00 16.48 -2.37
CA ASN A 41 -2.35 15.98 -1.16
C ASN A 41 -3.37 15.71 -0.04
N GLY A 42 -3.00 14.87 0.93
CA GLY A 42 -3.87 14.52 2.06
C GLY A 42 -4.97 13.53 1.68
N VAL A 43 -4.71 12.63 0.74
CA VAL A 43 -5.67 11.60 0.32
C VAL A 43 -5.11 10.19 0.50
N TYR A 44 -6.00 9.23 0.69
CA TYR A 44 -5.70 7.81 0.60
C TYR A 44 -6.74 7.09 -0.25
N GLY A 45 -6.35 5.94 -0.76
CA GLY A 45 -7.22 5.03 -1.47
C GLY A 45 -6.56 3.68 -1.68
N PHE A 46 -7.20 2.83 -2.46
CA PHE A 46 -6.79 1.45 -2.68
C PHE A 46 -6.33 1.23 -4.12
N THR A 47 -5.30 0.41 -4.30
CA THR A 47 -4.77 0.07 -5.62
C THR A 47 -4.31 -1.38 -5.70
N TYR A 48 -4.40 -1.97 -6.89
CA TYR A 48 -3.80 -3.27 -7.17
C TYR A 48 -2.34 -3.18 -7.64
N SER A 49 -1.86 -1.96 -7.90
CA SER A 49 -0.55 -1.71 -8.49
C SER A 49 0.27 -0.73 -7.64
N PRO A 50 0.56 -1.09 -6.37
CA PRO A 50 1.17 -0.16 -5.39
C PRO A 50 2.56 0.35 -5.80
N ALA A 51 3.19 -0.32 -6.75
CA ALA A 51 4.54 -0.04 -7.21
C ALA A 51 4.61 0.79 -8.49
N LEU A 52 3.46 1.15 -9.06
CA LEU A 52 3.41 2.04 -10.21
C LEU A 52 3.57 3.49 -9.73
N PRO A 53 4.43 4.30 -10.36
CA PRO A 53 4.65 5.69 -9.94
C PRO A 53 3.39 6.54 -9.91
N ASN A 54 2.41 6.22 -10.76
CA ASN A 54 1.14 6.92 -10.85
C ASN A 54 -0.03 5.95 -10.71
N ALA A 55 0.04 5.05 -9.73
CA ALA A 55 -0.98 4.04 -9.48
C ALA A 55 -2.38 4.68 -9.34
N PRO A 56 -3.42 4.17 -10.04
CA PRO A 56 -4.78 4.65 -9.85
C PRO A 56 -5.29 4.25 -8.47
N LEU A 57 -5.97 5.18 -7.79
CA LEU A 57 -6.58 4.94 -6.48
C LEU A 57 -8.11 4.82 -6.60
N PHE A 58 -8.68 3.94 -5.78
CA PHE A 58 -10.12 3.70 -5.68
C PHE A 58 -10.59 3.85 -4.24
N ALA A 59 -11.85 4.23 -4.04
CA ALA A 59 -12.40 4.44 -2.70
C ALA A 59 -12.74 3.12 -1.99
N GLU A 60 -13.07 2.09 -2.77
CA GLU A 60 -13.47 0.78 -2.25
C GLU A 60 -12.27 -0.14 -2.05
N ARG A 61 -12.10 -0.66 -0.82
CA ARG A 61 -11.11 -1.70 -0.53
C ARG A 61 -11.61 -3.05 -1.02
N ARG A 62 -11.07 -3.48 -2.15
CA ARG A 62 -11.31 -4.82 -2.71
C ARG A 62 -10.26 -5.81 -2.24
N PHE A 63 -10.61 -7.09 -2.26
CA PHE A 63 -9.69 -8.19 -1.88
C PHE A 63 -8.31 -8.03 -2.54
N ARG A 64 -7.25 -8.14 -1.72
CA ARG A 64 -5.84 -8.01 -2.15
C ARG A 64 -5.44 -6.65 -2.76
N SER A 65 -6.20 -5.59 -2.50
CA SER A 65 -5.76 -4.23 -2.81
C SER A 65 -4.89 -3.66 -1.68
N TYR A 66 -3.89 -2.88 -2.07
CA TYR A 66 -3.02 -2.16 -1.16
C TYR A 66 -3.57 -0.77 -0.90
N GLU A 67 -3.41 -0.31 0.33
CA GLU A 67 -3.72 1.06 0.69
C GLU A 67 -2.52 1.96 0.37
N THR A 68 -2.79 3.15 -0.16
CA THR A 68 -1.76 4.13 -0.53
C THR A 68 -2.15 5.49 0.00
N HIS A 69 -1.22 6.15 0.68
CA HIS A 69 -1.41 7.49 1.26
C HIS A 69 -0.56 8.48 0.46
N LYS A 70 -1.16 9.60 0.04
CA LYS A 70 -0.43 10.81 -0.37
C LYS A 70 -0.58 11.84 0.73
N ILE A 71 0.47 12.05 1.51
CA ILE A 71 0.40 12.95 2.67
C ILE A 71 0.44 14.42 2.25
N ALA A 72 0.21 15.35 3.19
CA ALA A 72 0.17 16.79 2.94
C ALA A 72 1.45 17.32 2.24
N GLY A 73 2.62 16.75 2.55
CA GLY A 73 3.90 17.08 1.93
C GLY A 73 4.07 16.55 0.49
N GLY A 74 3.10 15.81 -0.04
CA GLY A 74 3.16 15.20 -1.37
C GLY A 74 3.90 13.87 -1.45
N GLU A 75 4.52 13.43 -0.35
CA GLU A 75 5.13 12.11 -0.25
C GLU A 75 4.06 11.01 -0.30
N ILE A 76 4.40 9.91 -0.97
CA ILE A 76 3.51 8.77 -1.17
C ILE A 76 4.02 7.59 -0.37
N TYR A 77 3.12 6.96 0.38
CA TYR A 77 3.38 5.77 1.17
C TYR A 77 2.50 4.63 0.70
N VAL A 78 3.10 3.45 0.51
CA VAL A 78 2.39 2.19 0.35
C VAL A 78 2.21 1.57 1.73
N ILE A 79 0.98 1.22 2.08
CA ILE A 79 0.63 0.61 3.35
C ILE A 79 0.36 -0.87 3.13
N GLY A 80 0.93 -1.71 3.99
CA GLY A 80 0.70 -3.15 3.97
C GLY A 80 1.15 -3.82 5.25
N PHE A 81 1.27 -5.13 5.20
CA PHE A 81 1.61 -5.97 6.35
C PHE A 81 2.84 -6.81 6.04
N ALA A 82 3.71 -6.97 7.03
CA ALA A 82 4.91 -7.78 6.92
C ALA A 82 5.16 -8.52 8.24
N ASP A 83 6.14 -9.43 8.25
CA ASP A 83 6.64 -10.00 9.50
C ASP A 83 7.50 -8.98 10.26
N VAL A 84 7.79 -9.29 11.53
CA VAL A 84 8.55 -8.41 12.44
C VAL A 84 9.94 -8.10 11.89
N GLU A 85 10.62 -9.06 11.27
CA GLU A 85 11.96 -8.89 10.73
C GLU A 85 11.95 -7.91 9.54
N THR A 86 10.99 -8.09 8.64
CA THR A 86 10.79 -7.25 7.46
C THR A 86 10.35 -5.84 7.85
N ALA A 87 9.47 -5.70 8.84
CA ALA A 87 9.07 -4.40 9.37
C ALA A 87 10.28 -3.65 9.95
N ALA A 88 11.11 -4.32 10.76
CA ALA A 88 12.35 -3.75 11.28
C ALA A 88 13.32 -3.37 10.16
N ALA A 89 13.40 -4.19 9.11
CA ALA A 89 14.23 -3.89 7.95
C ALA A 89 13.75 -2.64 7.21
N ILE A 90 12.43 -2.44 7.02
CA ILE A 90 11.93 -1.22 6.38
C ILE A 90 12.39 0.02 7.17
N GLU A 91 12.35 0.00 8.49
CA GLU A 91 12.68 1.17 9.32
C GLU A 91 14.18 1.44 9.48
N SER A 92 15.05 0.43 9.34
CA SER A 92 16.46 0.53 9.78
C SER A 92 17.52 0.06 8.79
N THR A 93 17.11 -0.43 7.62
CA THR A 93 18.05 -1.04 6.67
C THR A 93 19.07 -0.03 6.13
N SER A 94 20.35 -0.41 6.19
CA SER A 94 21.51 0.36 5.67
C SER A 94 22.04 -0.12 4.32
N SER A 95 21.43 -1.14 3.72
CA SER A 95 21.81 -1.73 2.42
C SER A 95 20.59 -2.00 1.54
N GLU A 96 20.74 -2.24 0.25
CA GLU A 96 19.56 -2.64 -0.54
C GLU A 96 19.03 -4.00 -0.06
N ARG A 97 17.71 -4.10 0.15
CA ARG A 97 17.07 -5.35 0.59
C ARG A 97 15.81 -5.61 -0.20
N THR A 98 15.62 -6.87 -0.60
CA THR A 98 14.35 -7.33 -1.18
C THR A 98 13.46 -7.85 -0.06
N ILE A 99 12.26 -7.29 0.01
CA ILE A 99 11.25 -7.58 1.03
C ILE A 99 9.92 -7.94 0.38
N GLN A 100 9.01 -8.51 1.17
CA GLN A 100 7.67 -8.88 0.75
C GLN A 100 6.64 -8.21 1.66
N ILE A 101 5.67 -7.54 1.06
CA ILE A 101 4.60 -6.83 1.76
C ILE A 101 3.26 -7.41 1.31
N GLN A 102 2.39 -7.71 2.27
CA GLN A 102 1.04 -8.22 2.06
C GLN A 102 0.00 -7.08 2.10
N PRO A 103 -1.10 -7.19 1.34
CA PRO A 103 -2.18 -6.18 1.39
C PRO A 103 -3.08 -6.34 2.63
N GLU A 104 -3.02 -7.51 3.27
CA GLU A 104 -3.86 -7.92 4.40
C GLU A 104 -2.99 -8.73 5.38
N PRO A 105 -3.34 -8.77 6.69
CA PRO A 105 -2.64 -9.62 7.64
C PRO A 105 -2.76 -11.10 7.23
N ASP A 106 -1.63 -11.81 7.15
CA ASP A 106 -1.61 -13.24 6.78
C ASP A 106 -0.55 -14.00 7.59
N GLY A 107 -0.99 -14.93 8.45
CA GLY A 107 -0.11 -15.71 9.31
C GLY A 107 0.85 -14.84 10.13
N ASN A 108 2.15 -14.95 9.82
CA ASN A 108 3.22 -14.19 10.47
C ASN A 108 3.37 -12.74 9.94
N SER A 109 2.74 -12.41 8.81
CA SER A 109 2.75 -11.05 8.23
C SER A 109 1.59 -10.24 8.79
N ASN A 110 1.68 -9.84 10.06
CA ASN A 110 0.62 -9.11 10.77
C ASN A 110 1.06 -7.72 11.28
N VAL A 111 2.31 -7.31 11.02
CA VAL A 111 2.83 -6.01 11.42
C VAL A 111 2.53 -4.99 10.34
N LEU A 112 1.81 -3.91 10.68
CA LEU A 112 1.53 -2.82 9.75
C LEU A 112 2.84 -2.08 9.41
N VAL A 113 3.11 -1.90 8.12
CA VAL A 113 4.28 -1.19 7.62
C VAL A 113 3.87 -0.06 6.67
N LYS A 114 4.65 1.02 6.69
CA LYS A 114 4.55 2.14 5.75
C LYS A 114 5.83 2.21 4.93
N LEU A 115 5.71 2.03 3.62
CA LEU A 115 6.86 2.07 2.71
C LEU A 115 6.82 3.38 1.91
N PRO A 116 7.76 4.32 2.11
CA PRO A 116 7.90 5.48 1.25
C PRO A 116 8.14 5.03 -0.19
N TYR A 117 7.36 5.56 -1.13
CA TYR A 117 7.50 5.22 -2.54
C TYR A 117 8.88 5.58 -3.09
N SER A 118 9.48 6.66 -2.58
CA SER A 118 10.84 7.12 -2.91
C SER A 118 11.92 6.07 -2.67
N ARG A 119 11.69 5.10 -1.77
CA ARG A 119 12.63 4.02 -1.45
C ARG A 119 12.45 2.79 -2.33
N ILE A 120 11.44 2.75 -3.19
CA ILE A 120 11.19 1.61 -4.10
C ILE A 120 12.12 1.74 -5.31
N ARG A 121 13.19 0.94 -5.36
CA ARG A 121 14.14 0.93 -6.48
C ARG A 121 13.67 0.03 -7.61
N HIS A 122 13.32 -1.19 -7.24
CA HIS A 122 12.84 -2.20 -8.17
C HIS A 122 11.65 -2.90 -7.54
N HIS A 123 10.71 -3.27 -8.39
CA HIS A 123 9.53 -3.98 -7.96
C HIS A 123 9.22 -5.11 -8.91
N ARG A 124 8.71 -6.21 -8.37
CA ARG A 124 8.15 -7.30 -9.16
C ARG A 124 6.72 -7.50 -8.72
N GLN A 125 5.80 -7.00 -9.53
CA GLN A 125 4.38 -7.29 -9.35
C GLN A 125 4.14 -8.70 -9.87
N CYS A 126 4.26 -9.69 -8.98
CA CYS A 126 4.04 -11.08 -9.35
C CYS A 126 2.54 -11.32 -9.56
N ALA A 127 2.10 -11.26 -10.82
CA ALA A 127 0.76 -11.67 -11.27
C ALA A 127 0.60 -13.21 -11.32
N ALA A 128 1.33 -13.96 -10.48
CA ALA A 128 1.24 -15.42 -10.43
C ALA A 128 0.12 -15.83 -9.47
N PRO A 129 -0.75 -16.80 -9.83
CA PRO A 129 -1.92 -17.20 -9.02
C PRO A 129 -1.61 -17.61 -7.57
N ASN A 130 -0.36 -18.01 -7.29
CA ASN A 130 0.05 -18.63 -6.03
C ASN A 130 1.10 -17.81 -5.25
N GLN A 131 1.37 -16.55 -5.63
CA GLN A 131 2.24 -15.69 -4.82
C GLN A 131 1.41 -14.69 -4.02
N HIS A 132 1.61 -14.73 -2.70
CA HIS A 132 0.98 -13.84 -1.74
C HIS A 132 1.81 -12.56 -1.67
N GLY A 133 1.25 -11.39 -1.97
CA GLY A 133 1.91 -10.12 -1.68
C GLY A 133 2.75 -9.54 -2.82
N PHE A 134 3.37 -8.42 -2.51
CA PHE A 134 4.14 -7.57 -3.40
C PHE A 134 5.62 -7.60 -2.98
N THR A 135 6.50 -8.01 -3.90
CA THR A 135 7.94 -8.08 -3.66
C THR A 135 8.63 -6.81 -4.18
N VAL A 136 9.40 -6.18 -3.31
CA VAL A 136 10.04 -4.90 -3.58
C VAL A 136 11.46 -4.84 -3.04
N THR A 137 12.36 -4.28 -3.85
CA THR A 137 13.71 -3.94 -3.42
C THR A 137 13.73 -2.49 -2.96
N ILE A 138 14.05 -2.30 -1.70
CA ILE A 138 14.09 -0.98 -1.07
C ILE A 138 15.52 -0.46 -0.96
N THR A 139 15.68 0.87 -1.07
CA THR A 139 16.94 1.55 -0.77
C THR A 139 17.10 1.79 0.73
N PRO A 140 18.35 2.01 1.20
CA PRO A 140 18.63 2.42 2.57
C PRO A 140 17.84 3.66 2.99
N VAL A 141 17.66 3.81 4.31
CA VAL A 141 17.07 5.01 4.94
C VAL A 141 17.99 6.21 4.79
#